data_AF-A0A661B776-F1
#
_entry.id   AF-A0A661B776-F1
#
_cell.length_a   1.000
_cell.length_b   1.000
_cell.length_c   1.000
_cell.angle_alpha   90.00
_cell.angle_beta   90.00
_cell.angle_gamma   90.00
#
_symmetry.space_group_name_H-M   'P 1'
#
loop_
_entity.id
_entity.type
_entity.pdbx_description
1 polymer ?
#
loop_
_entity_poly.entity_id
_entity_poly.type
_entity_poly.pdbx_seq_one_letter_code
_entity_poly.pdbx_strand_id
1 'polypeptide(L)' 'LKALVDELEDFLKKNSIRTYHVEGLRALKWALVDTYTVIIHLFLPEVREYYDLESYWGDAEIYVMEG' A
#
# COMPACT_ATOMS: atom_id res chain seq x y z
N LEU A 1 10.10 3.88 3.88
CA LEU A 1 9.26 2.99 3.06
C LEU A 1 9.57 1.50 3.28
N LYS A 2 10.81 1.03 3.06
CA LYS A 2 11.14 -0.41 3.25
C LYS A 2 10.70 -0.94 4.63
N ALA A 3 11.02 -0.24 5.70
CA ALA A 3 10.63 -0.64 7.05
C ALA A 3 9.09 -0.74 7.25
N LEU A 4 8.30 0.11 6.58
CA LEU A 4 6.83 0.03 6.62
C LEU A 4 6.31 -1.20 5.86
N VAL A 5 6.95 -1.53 4.73
CA VAL A 5 6.61 -2.75 3.98
C VAL A 5 6.96 -3.98 4.81
N ASP A 6 8.17 -4.03 5.38
CA ASP A 6 8.61 -5.14 6.22
C ASP A 6 7.64 -5.35 7.41
N GLU A 7 7.25 -4.28 8.10
CA GLU A 7 6.29 -4.34 9.21
C GLU A 7 4.89 -4.78 8.76
N LEU A 8 4.43 -4.30 7.59
CA LEU A 8 3.16 -4.73 7.00
C LEU A 8 3.19 -6.22 6.65
N GLU A 9 4.25 -6.72 6.03
CA GLU A 9 4.39 -8.15 5.72
C GLU A 9 4.39 -9.01 6.99
N ASP A 10 5.06 -8.57 8.05
CA ASP A 10 5.04 -9.25 9.35
C ASP A 10 3.63 -9.25 9.96
N PHE A 11 2.91 -8.12 9.89
CA PHE A 11 1.53 -8.03 10.34
C PHE A 11 0.60 -8.97 9.56
N LEU A 12 0.67 -8.95 8.22
CA LEU A 12 -0.13 -9.82 7.35
C LEU A 12 0.13 -11.29 7.66
N LYS A 13 1.41 -11.66 7.81
CA LYS A 13 1.82 -13.02 8.18
C LYS A 13 1.29 -13.44 9.55
N LYS A 14 1.37 -12.59 10.57
CA LYS A 14 0.83 -12.86 11.92
C LYS A 14 -0.68 -13.10 11.89
N ASN A 15 -1.40 -12.48 10.97
CA ASN A 15 -2.83 -12.64 10.77
C ASN A 15 -3.21 -13.72 9.75
N SER A 16 -2.25 -14.56 9.32
CA SER A 16 -2.47 -15.60 8.30
C SER A 16 -3.00 -15.09 6.96
N ILE A 17 -2.70 -13.83 6.62
CA ILE A 17 -3.01 -13.24 5.32
C ILE A 17 -1.79 -13.45 4.41
N ARG A 18 -2.03 -14.01 3.23
CA ARG A 18 -0.97 -14.26 2.25
C ARG A 18 -0.69 -13.00 1.42
N THR A 19 0.56 -12.58 1.42
CA THR A 19 1.09 -11.66 0.41
C THR A 19 1.39 -12.45 -0.88
N TYR A 20 0.81 -12.02 -2.00
CA TYR A 20 1.01 -12.64 -3.30
C TYR A 20 2.17 -12.02 -4.04
N HIS A 21 2.23 -10.69 -4.05
CA HIS A 21 3.26 -9.96 -4.75
C HIS A 21 3.59 -8.64 -4.07
N VAL A 22 4.84 -8.21 -4.22
CA VAL A 22 5.32 -6.90 -3.76
C VAL A 22 6.15 -6.25 -4.86
N GLU A 23 5.77 -5.04 -5.25
CA GLU A 23 6.44 -4.26 -6.29
C GLU A 23 7.01 -2.93 -5.76
N GLY A 24 7.85 -2.27 -6.55
CA GLY A 24 8.30 -0.89 -6.28
C GLY A 24 9.44 -0.72 -5.27
N LEU A 25 9.86 -1.79 -4.58
CA LEU A 25 10.88 -1.72 -3.53
C LEU A 25 12.27 -1.24 -3.96
N ARG A 26 12.61 -1.31 -5.26
CA ARG A 26 13.93 -0.84 -5.75
C ARG A 26 14.08 0.68 -5.70
N ALA A 27 13.01 1.41 -6.01
CA ALA A 27 13.03 2.87 -6.02
C ALA A 27 12.77 3.48 -4.64
N LEU A 28 12.24 2.68 -3.69
CA LEU A 28 11.93 3.07 -2.31
C LEU A 28 11.02 4.30 -2.15
N LYS A 29 10.27 4.64 -3.21
CA LYS A 29 9.37 5.79 -3.31
C LYS A 29 7.90 5.40 -3.25
N TRP A 30 7.58 4.23 -3.77
CA TRP A 30 6.26 3.63 -3.80
C TRP A 30 6.43 2.11 -3.71
N ALA A 31 5.58 1.46 -2.93
CA ALA A 31 5.43 0.02 -2.91
C ALA A 31 3.95 -0.36 -3.08
N LEU A 32 3.72 -1.43 -3.84
CA LEU A 32 2.42 -2.06 -4.00
C LEU A 32 2.49 -3.45 -3.37
N VAL A 33 1.56 -3.75 -2.48
CA VAL A 33 1.43 -5.05 -1.83
C VAL A 33 0.10 -5.66 -2.22
N ASP A 34 0.16 -6.80 -2.89
CA ASP A 34 -1.01 -7.56 -3.35
C ASP A 34 -1.34 -8.68 -2.36
N THR A 35 -2.56 -8.64 -1.80
CA THR A 35 -3.11 -9.67 -0.90
C THR A 35 -4.28 -10.45 -1.54
N TYR A 36 -4.44 -10.35 -2.86
CA TYR A 36 -5.53 -10.88 -3.68
C TYR A 36 -6.89 -10.21 -3.48
N THR A 37 -7.30 -9.96 -2.24
CA THR A 37 -8.58 -9.29 -1.93
C THR A 37 -8.44 -7.78 -1.72
N VAL A 38 -7.27 -7.34 -1.23
CA VAL A 38 -6.95 -5.93 -1.01
C VAL A 38 -5.59 -5.61 -1.62
N ILE A 39 -5.51 -4.50 -2.35
CA ILE A 39 -4.25 -3.94 -2.86
C ILE A 39 -3.86 -2.76 -1.97
N ILE A 40 -2.69 -2.84 -1.35
CA ILE A 40 -2.20 -1.82 -0.43
C ILE A 40 -1.11 -1.01 -1.14
N HIS A 41 -1.30 0.30 -1.23
CA HIS A 41 -0.32 1.23 -1.78
C HIS A 41 0.37 2.00 -0.64
N LEU A 42 1.70 1.88 -0.55
CA LEU A 42 2.52 2.63 0.39
C LEU A 42 3.35 3.65 -0.36
N PHE A 43 3.15 4.93 -0.06
CA PHE A 43 3.79 6.05 -0.75
C PHE A 43 4.67 6.89 0.19
N LEU A 44 5.72 7.50 -0.35
CA LEU A 44 6.23 8.75 0.21
C LEU A 44 5.28 9.91 -0.14
N PRO A 45 5.14 10.93 0.72
CA PRO A 45 4.17 12.02 0.51
C PRO A 45 4.27 12.66 -0.88
N GLU A 46 5.48 13.01 -1.32
CA GLU A 46 5.70 13.67 -2.61
C GLU A 46 5.33 12.78 -3.82
N VAL A 47 5.37 11.46 -3.63
CA VAL A 47 5.04 10.48 -4.68
C VAL A 47 3.53 10.27 -4.75
N ARG A 48 2.84 10.29 -3.60
CA ARG A 48 1.38 10.20 -3.54
C ARG A 48 0.74 11.37 -4.28
N GLU A 49 1.18 12.59 -4.01
CA GLU A 49 0.70 13.81 -4.68
C GLU A 49 0.92 13.75 -6.20
N TYR A 50 2.04 13.18 -6.65
CA TYR A 50 2.32 13.03 -8.08
C TYR A 50 1.40 12.04 -8.79
N TYR A 51 1.12 10.88 -8.16
CA TYR A 51 0.28 9.86 -8.78
C TYR A 51 -1.22 10.13 -8.62
N ASP A 52 -1.62 10.81 -7.54
CA ASP A 52 -3.00 11.26 -7.27
C ASP A 52 -4.04 10.19 -7.59
N LEU A 53 -3.85 8.99 -7.01
CA LEU A 53 -4.75 7.85 -7.30
C LEU A 53 -6.19 8.17 -6.91
N GLU A 54 -6.38 9.02 -5.91
CA GLU A 54 -7.67 9.49 -5.43
C GLU A 54 -8.50 10.17 -6.52
N SER A 55 -7.90 10.86 -7.49
CA SER A 55 -8.67 11.43 -8.61
C SER A 55 -9.15 10.38 -9.62
N TYR A 56 -8.44 9.25 -9.74
CA TYR A 56 -8.86 8.13 -10.58
C TYR A 56 -9.95 7.27 -9.90
N TRP A 57 -9.89 7.13 -8.58
CA TRP A 57 -10.86 6.36 -7.79
C TRP A 57 -11.90 7.23 -7.10
N GLY A 58 -12.04 8.50 -7.50
CA GLY A 58 -12.84 9.50 -6.78
C GLY A 58 -14.34 9.18 -6.69
N ASP A 59 -14.86 8.32 -7.57
CA ASP A 59 -16.25 7.86 -7.55
C ASP A 59 -16.48 6.67 -6.60
N ALA A 60 -15.42 6.09 -6.01
CA ALA A 60 -15.53 5.02 -5.03
C ALA A 60 -15.83 5.58 -3.63
N GLU A 61 -16.49 4.79 -2.78
CA GLU A 61 -16.69 5.16 -1.38
C GLU A 61 -15.34 5.24 -0.65
N ILE A 62 -15.05 6.41 -0.07
CA ILE A 62 -13.82 6.66 0.66
C ILE A 62 -14.08 6.49 2.16
N TYR A 63 -13.38 5.53 2.76
CA TYR A 63 -13.38 5.31 4.20
C TYR A 63 -12.06 5.81 4.79
N VAL A 64 -12.12 6.90 5.55
CA VAL A 64 -10.97 7.42 6.31
C VAL A 64 -10.96 6.75 7.68
N MET A 65 -9.89 6.02 7.97
CA MET A 65 -9.69 5.39 9.28
C MET A 65 -8.80 6.29 10.15
N GLU A 66 -9.28 6.66 11.35
CA GLU A 66 -8.45 7.30 12.37
C GLU A 66 -7.70 6.23 13.18
N GLY A 67 -6.47 6.54 13.59
CA GLY A 67 -5.60 5.67 14.39
C GLY A 67 -5.74 5.88 15.89
#